data_AF-A0A3C1M228-F1
#
_entry.id   AF-A0A3C1M228-F1
#
_cell.length_a   1.000
_cell.length_b   1.000
_cell.length_c   1.000
_cell.angle_alpha   90.00
_cell.angle_beta   90.00
_cell.angle_gamma   90.00
#
_symmetry.space_group_name_H-M   'P 1'
#
loop_
_entity.id
_entity.type
_entity.pdbx_description
1 polymer ?
#
loop_
_entity_poly.entity_id
_entity_poly.type
_entity_poly.pdbx_seq_one_letter_code
_entity_poly.pdbx_strand_id
1 'polypeptide(L)'
;KGEGRGKAPKEEFSFMGSGVSSERRGELGVEQISWELRQVRDRGGKTVVTAGPVVVHTGGAQHLSYLIREGYVQALLGGNAIAVHDLEQAMMGTSLGVDMTRGVPVSGGHRHHLKVINTVRRHGSIAAVVEKGLVPSGIFYECVQRQIPFSLAGSIRDDGPLPDTEMNLVAAQGRYAELLQGADMILMLSSMLHSIGVGNMTPSGVKMVCVDINPAVVTKLADRGSIESVGVVTDVGLFLSLLVKQLEKLTAPMSLV
;
A
#
# COMPACT_ATOMS: atom_id res chain seq x y z
N LYS A 1 -40.00 -35.61 30.59
CA LYS A 1 -39.07 -35.74 29.44
C LYS A 1 -38.93 -34.34 28.85
N GLY A 2 -37.76 -33.72 29.04
CA GLY A 2 -37.51 -32.35 28.62
C GLY A 2 -37.07 -32.30 27.16
N GLU A 3 -37.70 -31.43 26.38
CA GLU A 3 -37.22 -31.03 25.07
C GLU A 3 -36.69 -29.60 25.20
N GLY A 4 -35.35 -29.50 25.11
CA GLY A 4 -34.65 -28.22 25.08
C GLY A 4 -34.95 -27.51 23.77
N ARG A 5 -35.68 -26.39 23.85
CA ARG A 5 -35.75 -25.39 22.78
C ARG A 5 -34.34 -24.82 22.57
N GLY A 6 -33.67 -25.26 21.50
CA GLY A 6 -32.52 -24.55 20.97
C GLY A 6 -32.94 -23.13 20.59
N LYS A 7 -32.46 -22.13 21.33
CA LYS A 7 -32.54 -20.73 20.92
C LYS A 7 -31.70 -20.59 19.64
N ALA A 8 -32.35 -20.38 18.50
CA ALA A 8 -31.70 -19.72 17.38
C ALA A 8 -31.13 -18.37 17.88
N PRO A 9 -29.91 -17.98 17.53
CA PRO A 9 -29.40 -16.67 17.89
C PRO A 9 -30.36 -15.63 17.28
N LYS A 10 -30.90 -14.75 18.12
CA LYS A 10 -31.63 -13.58 17.65
C LYS A 10 -30.62 -12.71 16.91
N GLU A 11 -30.73 -12.61 15.59
CA GLU A 11 -30.12 -11.49 14.87
C GLU A 11 -30.77 -10.22 15.39
N GLU A 12 -30.04 -9.53 16.26
CA GLU A 12 -30.44 -8.22 16.78
C GLU A 12 -30.38 -7.24 15.62
N PHE A 13 -31.50 -6.57 15.34
CA PHE A 13 -31.60 -5.61 14.25
C PHE A 13 -30.52 -4.53 14.39
N SER A 14 -29.64 -4.41 13.39
CA SER A 14 -28.59 -3.40 13.36
C SER A 14 -28.56 -2.66 12.03
N PHE A 15 -28.36 -1.34 12.09
CA PHE A 15 -28.04 -0.53 10.92
C PHE A 15 -26.53 -0.62 10.64
N MET A 16 -26.11 -0.68 9.37
CA MET A 16 -24.70 -0.76 8.95
C MET A 16 -23.93 -2.03 9.39
N GLY A 17 -24.63 -3.16 9.52
CA GLY A 17 -24.05 -4.46 9.88
C GLY A 17 -23.09 -5.05 8.84
N SER A 18 -23.08 -4.56 7.60
CA SER A 18 -22.12 -4.98 6.57
C SER A 18 -20.71 -4.43 6.85
N GLY A 19 -19.69 -5.28 6.77
CA GLY A 19 -18.29 -4.92 7.08
C GLY A 19 -17.67 -3.83 6.20
N VAL A 20 -18.28 -3.53 5.05
CA VAL A 20 -17.79 -2.57 4.05
C VAL A 20 -18.85 -1.50 3.82
N SER A 21 -18.52 -0.24 4.13
CA SER A 21 -19.35 0.93 3.84
C SER A 21 -18.49 2.18 3.78
N SER A 22 -18.74 3.05 2.80
CA SER A 22 -18.15 4.39 2.70
C SER A 22 -18.71 5.38 3.73
N GLU A 23 -19.84 5.04 4.36
CA GLU A 23 -20.52 5.89 5.36
C GLU A 23 -20.05 5.59 6.79
N ARG A 24 -19.19 4.59 7.00
CA ARG A 24 -18.51 4.40 8.28
C ARG A 24 -17.53 5.55 8.53
N ARG A 25 -17.37 5.93 9.80
CA ARG A 25 -16.40 6.95 10.23
C ARG A 25 -14.97 6.50 9.91
N GLY A 26 -14.45 6.89 8.75
CA GLY A 26 -13.11 6.54 8.29
C GLY A 26 -12.00 6.92 9.29
N GLU A 27 -12.19 8.02 10.03
CA GLU A 27 -11.26 8.50 11.07
C GLU A 27 -11.05 7.47 12.20
N LEU A 28 -12.12 6.80 12.65
CA LEU A 28 -12.01 5.77 13.69
C LEU A 28 -11.24 4.54 13.18
N GLY A 29 -11.43 4.20 11.90
CA GLY A 29 -10.66 3.15 11.24
C GLY A 29 -9.18 3.49 11.17
N VAL A 30 -8.84 4.73 10.76
CA VAL A 30 -7.45 5.21 10.71
C VAL A 30 -6.81 5.19 12.09
N GLU A 31 -7.53 5.61 13.14
CA GLU A 31 -7.03 5.58 14.52
C GLU A 31 -6.66 4.17 14.96
N GLN A 32 -7.57 3.20 14.78
CA GLN A 32 -7.30 1.80 15.12
C GLN A 32 -6.11 1.24 14.33
N ILE A 33 -6.08 1.46 13.00
CA ILE A 33 -5.00 0.97 12.14
C ILE A 33 -3.66 1.60 12.55
N SER A 34 -3.62 2.88 12.88
CA SER A 34 -2.40 3.57 13.34
C SER A 34 -1.84 2.95 14.62
N TRP A 35 -2.71 2.61 15.56
CA TRP A 35 -2.31 2.01 16.83
C TRP A 35 -1.77 0.58 16.62
N GLU A 36 -2.48 -0.24 15.85
CA GLU A 36 -2.05 -1.60 15.52
C GLU A 36 -0.72 -1.59 14.75
N LEU A 37 -0.57 -0.70 13.76
CA LEU A 37 0.65 -0.56 12.97
C LEU A 37 1.85 -0.17 13.85
N ARG A 38 1.64 0.75 14.82
CA ARG A 38 2.65 1.08 15.81
C ARG A 38 3.01 -0.11 16.68
N GLN A 39 2.03 -0.86 17.18
CA GLN A 39 2.31 -2.03 18.01
C GLN A 39 3.11 -3.11 17.29
N VAL A 40 2.79 -3.37 16.01
CA VAL A 40 3.55 -4.30 15.17
C VAL A 40 5.01 -3.84 15.07
N ARG A 41 5.26 -2.56 14.81
CA ARG A 41 6.61 -2.01 14.78
C ARG A 41 7.31 -2.11 16.14
N ASP A 42 6.67 -1.67 17.22
CA ASP A 42 7.27 -1.57 18.55
C ASP A 42 7.65 -2.95 19.12
N ARG A 43 6.97 -4.04 18.69
CA ARG A 43 7.33 -5.43 19.02
C ARG A 43 8.30 -6.09 18.04
N GLY A 44 8.79 -5.37 17.03
CA GLY A 44 9.68 -5.91 15.99
C GLY A 44 9.00 -6.86 15.01
N GLY A 45 7.68 -6.73 14.84
CA GLY A 45 6.89 -7.49 13.87
C GLY A 45 7.08 -7.02 12.43
N LYS A 46 6.38 -7.68 11.51
CA LYS A 46 6.52 -7.48 10.07
C LYS A 46 5.22 -6.97 9.45
N THR A 47 5.25 -5.75 8.94
CA THR A 47 4.21 -5.19 8.08
C THR A 47 4.64 -5.23 6.62
N VAL A 48 3.79 -5.79 5.76
CA VAL A 48 3.97 -5.77 4.30
C VAL A 48 2.98 -4.79 3.68
N VAL A 49 3.42 -4.00 2.70
CA VAL A 49 2.54 -3.10 1.93
C VAL A 49 2.38 -3.63 0.51
N THR A 50 1.15 -3.71 0.00
CA THR A 50 0.89 -3.80 -1.44
C THR A 50 0.31 -2.49 -1.94
N ALA A 51 0.95 -1.84 -2.91
CA ALA A 51 0.58 -0.50 -3.33
C ALA A 51 0.45 -0.37 -4.86
N GLY A 52 -0.56 0.39 -5.29
CA GLY A 52 -0.84 0.69 -6.69
C GLY A 52 -0.40 2.10 -7.07
N PRO A 53 -0.34 2.43 -8.38
CA PRO A 53 0.10 3.74 -8.84
C PRO A 53 -0.82 4.88 -8.37
N VAL A 54 -2.07 4.58 -8.02
CA VAL A 54 -3.01 5.54 -7.42
C VAL A 54 -2.45 6.19 -6.15
N VAL A 55 -1.63 5.48 -5.37
CA VAL A 55 -0.92 6.05 -4.20
C VAL A 55 -0.08 7.27 -4.59
N VAL A 56 0.55 7.23 -5.76
CA VAL A 56 1.34 8.36 -6.28
C VAL A 56 0.41 9.45 -6.80
N HIS A 57 -0.57 9.08 -7.62
CA HIS A 57 -1.49 10.03 -8.26
C HIS A 57 -2.30 10.88 -7.26
N THR A 58 -2.60 10.34 -6.08
CA THR A 58 -3.34 11.05 -5.01
C THR A 58 -2.42 11.80 -4.04
N GLY A 59 -1.11 11.86 -4.30
CA GLY A 59 -0.14 12.53 -3.43
C GLY A 59 0.24 11.74 -2.18
N GLY A 60 -0.10 10.46 -2.10
CA GLY A 60 0.23 9.57 -0.99
C GLY A 60 1.69 9.11 -0.94
N ALA A 61 2.48 9.31 -2.00
CA ALA A 61 3.86 8.84 -2.10
C ALA A 61 4.74 9.32 -0.94
N GLN A 62 4.64 10.60 -0.56
CA GLN A 62 5.39 11.17 0.58
C GLN A 62 5.04 10.51 1.92
N HIS A 63 3.77 10.13 2.10
CA HIS A 63 3.28 9.51 3.33
C HIS A 63 3.72 8.05 3.41
N LEU A 64 3.66 7.31 2.29
CA LEU A 64 4.21 5.95 2.24
C LEU A 64 5.73 5.94 2.42
N SER A 65 6.44 6.92 1.83
CA SER A 65 7.88 7.10 2.03
C SER A 65 8.22 7.33 3.51
N TYR A 66 7.42 8.14 4.22
CA TYR A 66 7.55 8.31 5.67
C TYR A 66 7.39 6.98 6.42
N LEU A 67 6.36 6.19 6.11
CA LEU A 67 6.14 4.90 6.77
C LEU A 67 7.32 3.94 6.59
N ILE A 68 7.93 3.91 5.40
CA ILE A 68 9.14 3.13 5.11
C ILE A 68 10.32 3.65 5.94
N ARG A 69 10.55 4.96 5.91
CA ARG A 69 11.67 5.61 6.60
C ARG A 69 11.63 5.40 8.12
N GLU A 70 10.44 5.45 8.72
CA GLU A 70 10.22 5.30 10.16
C GLU A 70 10.05 3.84 10.61
N GLY A 71 10.31 2.88 9.72
CA GLY A 71 10.36 1.45 10.05
C GLY A 71 9.00 0.78 10.22
N TYR A 72 7.92 1.36 9.70
CA TYR A 72 6.59 0.73 9.72
C TYR A 72 6.36 -0.26 8.58
N VAL A 73 7.28 -0.36 7.61
CA VAL A 73 7.15 -1.21 6.41
C VAL A 73 8.40 -2.07 6.26
N GLN A 74 8.22 -3.39 6.21
CA GLN A 74 9.29 -4.38 6.12
C GLN A 74 9.38 -5.04 4.74
N ALA A 75 8.35 -4.91 3.90
CA ALA A 75 8.42 -5.28 2.48
C ALA A 75 7.39 -4.50 1.66
N LEU A 76 7.70 -4.23 0.39
CA LEU A 76 6.80 -3.56 -0.55
C LEU A 76 6.51 -4.44 -1.77
N LEU A 77 5.24 -4.65 -2.05
CA LEU A 77 4.73 -5.41 -3.19
C LEU A 77 4.01 -4.45 -4.14
N GLY A 78 4.29 -4.52 -5.43
CA GLY A 78 3.65 -3.67 -6.42
C GLY A 78 3.89 -4.12 -7.85
N GLY A 79 3.58 -3.25 -8.80
CA GLY A 79 3.87 -3.47 -10.22
C GLY A 79 4.77 -2.39 -10.79
N ASN A 80 5.12 -2.52 -12.07
CA ASN A 80 5.95 -1.54 -12.78
C ASN A 80 5.41 -0.10 -12.63
N ALA A 81 4.10 0.10 -12.74
CA ALA A 81 3.48 1.42 -12.76
C ALA A 81 3.71 2.25 -11.49
N ILE A 82 3.61 1.67 -10.28
CA ILE A 82 3.86 2.43 -9.05
C ILE A 82 5.32 2.88 -8.97
N ALA A 83 6.26 2.02 -9.37
CA ALA A 83 7.67 2.36 -9.41
C ALA A 83 7.96 3.46 -10.43
N VAL A 84 7.45 3.34 -11.65
CA VAL A 84 7.64 4.36 -12.69
C VAL A 84 7.12 5.72 -12.24
N HIS A 85 5.91 5.78 -11.66
CA HIS A 85 5.31 7.05 -11.27
C HIS A 85 5.92 7.66 -10.01
N ASP A 86 6.38 6.86 -9.04
CA ASP A 86 7.14 7.36 -7.90
C ASP A 86 8.45 8.00 -8.36
N LEU A 87 9.17 7.33 -9.25
CA LEU A 87 10.41 7.84 -9.84
C LEU A 87 10.16 9.05 -10.73
N GLU A 88 9.06 9.09 -11.48
CA GLU A 88 8.63 10.27 -12.25
C GLU A 88 8.40 11.48 -11.35
N GLN A 89 7.71 11.28 -10.24
CA GLN A 89 7.47 12.34 -9.26
C GLN A 89 8.79 12.83 -8.66
N ALA A 90 9.69 11.91 -8.28
CA ALA A 90 10.97 12.24 -7.67
C ALA A 90 11.92 12.99 -8.63
N MET A 91 11.94 12.61 -9.92
CA MET A 91 12.86 13.16 -10.90
C MET A 91 12.34 14.39 -11.63
N MET A 92 11.02 14.52 -11.78
CA MET A 92 10.40 15.52 -12.66
C MET A 92 9.26 16.30 -12.00
N GLY A 93 8.85 15.94 -10.77
CA GLY A 93 7.74 16.59 -10.07
C GLY A 93 6.35 16.26 -10.63
N THR A 94 6.24 15.26 -11.51
CA THR A 94 4.98 14.89 -12.16
C THR A 94 4.61 13.43 -11.97
N SER A 95 3.33 13.10 -12.14
CA SER A 95 2.85 11.75 -12.32
C SER A 95 1.89 11.72 -13.52
N LEU A 96 2.18 10.90 -14.55
CA LEU A 96 1.49 10.94 -15.85
C LEU A 96 1.47 12.34 -16.48
N GLY A 97 2.52 13.14 -16.25
CA GLY A 97 2.60 14.50 -16.76
C GLY A 97 1.69 15.52 -16.08
N VAL A 98 1.10 15.19 -14.93
CA VAL A 98 0.41 16.14 -14.04
C VAL A 98 1.38 16.60 -12.97
N ASP A 99 1.51 17.91 -12.78
CA ASP A 99 2.31 18.52 -11.71
C ASP A 99 1.70 18.17 -10.35
N MET A 100 2.48 17.52 -9.49
CA MET A 100 2.00 17.01 -8.20
C MET A 100 1.77 18.11 -7.15
N THR A 101 2.31 19.31 -7.35
CA THR A 101 2.10 20.47 -6.47
C THR A 101 0.85 21.24 -6.89
N ARG A 102 0.68 21.42 -8.21
CA ARG A 102 -0.36 22.29 -8.78
C ARG A 102 -1.62 21.54 -9.21
N GLY A 103 -1.55 20.21 -9.36
CA GLY A 103 -2.66 19.38 -9.83
C GLY A 103 -3.07 19.63 -11.29
N VAL A 104 -2.19 20.23 -12.10
CA VAL A 104 -2.47 20.58 -13.51
C VAL A 104 -1.50 19.89 -14.47
N PRO A 105 -1.93 19.52 -15.68
CA PRO A 105 -1.04 18.96 -16.70
C PRO A 105 0.09 19.93 -17.07
N VAL A 106 1.28 19.39 -17.31
CA VAL A 106 2.43 20.14 -17.85
C VAL A 106 2.61 19.87 -19.35
N SER A 107 3.06 20.89 -20.08
CA SER A 107 3.35 20.75 -21.51
C SER A 107 4.44 19.68 -21.73
N GLY A 108 4.16 18.70 -22.60
CA GLY A 108 5.07 17.56 -22.86
C GLY A 108 5.12 16.50 -21.76
N GLY A 109 4.29 16.61 -20.72
CA GLY A 109 4.28 15.71 -19.56
C GLY A 109 4.05 14.23 -19.89
N HIS A 110 3.36 13.93 -20.98
CA HIS A 110 3.16 12.57 -21.48
C HIS A 110 4.48 11.82 -21.80
N ARG A 111 5.61 12.53 -21.89
CA ARG A 111 6.95 11.95 -22.15
C ARG A 111 7.72 11.62 -20.87
N HIS A 112 7.28 12.13 -19.72
CA HIS A 112 8.06 12.09 -18.47
C HIS A 112 8.29 10.65 -18.01
N HIS A 113 7.22 9.86 -17.87
CA HIS A 113 7.33 8.45 -17.46
C HIS A 113 8.21 7.62 -18.41
N LEU A 114 8.14 7.82 -19.74
CA LEU A 114 9.03 7.14 -20.70
C LEU A 114 10.50 7.54 -20.53
N LYS A 115 10.77 8.82 -20.22
CA LYS A 115 12.14 9.30 -19.94
C LYS A 115 12.68 8.68 -18.65
N VAL A 116 11.85 8.51 -17.63
CA VAL A 116 12.20 7.81 -16.38
C VAL A 116 12.53 6.35 -16.68
N ILE A 117 11.64 5.62 -17.36
CA ILE A 117 11.85 4.22 -17.77
C ILE A 117 13.18 4.08 -18.50
N ASN A 118 13.43 4.90 -19.52
CA ASN A 118 14.68 4.87 -20.27
C ASN A 118 15.91 5.18 -19.41
N THR A 119 15.78 6.07 -18.43
CA THR A 119 16.87 6.41 -17.51
C THR A 119 17.22 5.24 -16.60
N VAL A 120 16.22 4.59 -15.98
CA VAL A 120 16.45 3.42 -15.13
C VAL A 120 17.02 2.26 -15.94
N ARG A 121 16.46 1.96 -17.12
CA ARG A 121 16.97 0.92 -18.02
C ARG A 121 18.43 1.14 -18.42
N ARG A 122 18.82 2.40 -18.68
CA ARG A 122 20.23 2.75 -18.98
C ARG A 122 21.16 2.49 -17.80
N HIS A 123 20.67 2.59 -16.59
CA HIS A 123 21.44 2.40 -15.35
C HIS A 123 21.38 0.98 -14.81
N GLY A 124 20.46 0.16 -15.29
CA GLY A 124 20.36 -1.27 -15.00
C GLY A 124 19.43 -1.62 -13.84
N SER A 125 19.14 -0.71 -12.91
CA SER A 125 18.17 -0.94 -11.83
C SER A 125 17.72 0.35 -11.14
N ILE A 126 16.65 0.26 -10.34
CA ILE A 126 16.22 1.31 -9.42
C ILE A 126 17.32 1.65 -8.42
N ALA A 127 17.98 0.63 -7.84
CA ALA A 127 19.08 0.84 -6.91
C ALA A 127 20.21 1.67 -7.54
N ALA A 128 20.61 1.37 -8.78
CA ALA A 128 21.68 2.07 -9.47
C ALA A 128 21.36 3.55 -9.73
N VAL A 129 20.11 3.92 -10.02
CA VAL A 129 19.74 5.34 -10.20
C VAL A 129 19.67 6.09 -8.87
N VAL A 130 19.30 5.41 -7.78
CA VAL A 130 19.32 5.98 -6.42
C VAL A 130 20.77 6.21 -5.97
N GLU A 131 21.65 5.22 -6.12
CA GLU A 131 23.07 5.31 -5.75
C GLU A 131 23.82 6.41 -6.51
N LYS A 132 23.45 6.66 -7.77
CA LYS A 132 23.99 7.78 -8.55
C LYS A 132 23.40 9.15 -8.20
N GLY A 133 22.45 9.22 -7.26
CA GLY A 133 21.80 10.47 -6.86
C GLY A 133 20.83 11.05 -7.88
N LEU A 134 20.38 10.26 -8.87
CA LEU A 134 19.41 10.72 -9.87
C LEU A 134 17.97 10.74 -9.35
N VAL A 135 17.71 9.95 -8.29
CA VAL A 135 16.43 9.86 -7.60
C VAL A 135 16.68 10.33 -6.16
N PRO A 136 16.29 11.57 -5.80
CA PRO A 136 16.67 12.16 -4.52
C PRO A 136 15.70 11.83 -3.37
N SER A 137 14.52 11.28 -3.67
CA SER A 137 13.45 11.00 -2.72
C SER A 137 12.41 10.04 -3.31
N GLY A 138 11.40 9.67 -2.53
CA GLY A 138 10.29 8.82 -2.97
C GLY A 138 10.26 7.44 -2.29
N ILE A 139 9.24 6.66 -2.63
CA ILE A 139 8.97 5.33 -2.06
C ILE A 139 10.18 4.42 -2.31
N PHE A 140 10.62 4.33 -3.57
CA PHE A 140 11.69 3.43 -3.96
C PHE A 140 13.08 3.93 -3.54
N TYR A 141 13.25 5.24 -3.39
CA TYR A 141 14.43 5.80 -2.75
C TYR A 141 14.55 5.30 -1.31
N GLU A 142 13.49 5.44 -0.50
CA GLU A 142 13.49 4.98 0.89
C GLU A 142 13.65 3.46 0.98
N CYS A 143 13.05 2.67 0.06
CA CYS A 143 13.28 1.23 0.02
C CYS A 143 14.76 0.89 -0.18
N VAL A 144 15.47 1.56 -1.09
CA VAL A 144 16.90 1.33 -1.32
C VAL A 144 17.73 1.78 -0.11
N GLN A 145 17.49 2.98 0.42
CA GLN A 145 18.25 3.52 1.55
C GLN A 145 18.08 2.72 2.85
N ARG A 146 16.87 2.20 3.09
CA ARG A 146 16.53 1.40 4.27
C ARG A 146 16.65 -0.10 4.05
N GLN A 147 17.10 -0.54 2.87
CA GLN A 147 17.21 -1.93 2.48
C GLN A 147 15.90 -2.72 2.64
N ILE A 148 14.77 -2.05 2.39
CA ILE A 148 13.45 -2.70 2.39
C ILE A 148 13.29 -3.48 1.10
N PRO A 149 13.12 -4.81 1.17
CA PRO A 149 12.93 -5.62 -0.02
C PRO A 149 11.61 -5.26 -0.69
N PHE A 150 11.64 -5.16 -2.02
CA PHE A 150 10.45 -4.98 -2.82
C PHE A 150 10.38 -6.00 -3.96
N SER A 151 9.16 -6.24 -4.46
CA SER A 151 8.91 -7.08 -5.63
C SER A 151 7.94 -6.38 -6.56
N LEU A 152 8.35 -6.20 -7.82
CA LEU A 152 7.56 -5.60 -8.88
C LEU A 152 7.07 -6.70 -9.82
N ALA A 153 5.83 -7.14 -9.64
CA ALA A 153 5.23 -8.11 -10.54
C ALA A 153 4.80 -7.45 -11.85
N GLY A 154 5.23 -8.03 -12.97
CA GLY A 154 4.89 -7.57 -14.30
C GLY A 154 3.41 -7.70 -14.64
N SER A 155 2.99 -7.00 -15.69
CA SER A 155 1.63 -6.96 -16.18
C SER A 155 1.60 -6.71 -17.69
N ILE A 156 0.52 -7.13 -18.34
CA ILE A 156 0.34 -6.97 -19.79
C ILE A 156 0.27 -5.50 -20.24
N ARG A 157 0.10 -4.56 -19.31
CA ARG A 157 0.00 -3.11 -19.57
C ARG A 157 1.30 -2.35 -19.35
N ASP A 158 2.39 -3.03 -18.99
CA ASP A 158 3.60 -2.35 -18.53
C ASP A 158 4.36 -1.69 -19.68
N ASP A 159 4.60 -0.38 -19.55
CA ASP A 159 5.55 0.35 -20.38
C ASP A 159 6.99 0.09 -19.91
N GLY A 160 7.90 -0.22 -20.84
CA GLY A 160 9.31 -0.49 -20.56
C GLY A 160 9.65 -1.98 -20.64
N PRO A 161 9.47 -2.76 -19.55
CA PRO A 161 9.31 -2.35 -18.14
C PRO A 161 10.64 -1.87 -17.53
N LEU A 162 10.63 -1.49 -16.25
CA LEU A 162 11.86 -1.30 -15.47
C LEU A 162 12.61 -2.63 -15.35
N PRO A 163 13.97 -2.62 -15.29
CA PRO A 163 14.77 -3.84 -15.13
C PRO A 163 14.40 -4.67 -13.88
N ASP A 164 13.97 -4.00 -12.82
CA ASP A 164 13.55 -4.61 -11.55
C ASP A 164 12.17 -5.29 -11.61
N THR A 165 11.45 -5.18 -12.74
CA THR A 165 10.13 -5.80 -12.92
C THR A 165 10.27 -7.26 -13.34
N GLU A 166 9.69 -8.17 -12.54
CA GLU A 166 9.65 -9.59 -12.83
C GLU A 166 8.49 -9.93 -13.79
N MET A 167 8.83 -10.25 -15.04
CA MET A 167 7.87 -10.57 -16.09
C MET A 167 7.47 -12.05 -16.12
N ASN A 168 8.24 -12.94 -15.49
CA ASN A 168 7.82 -14.31 -15.24
C ASN A 168 6.87 -14.33 -14.03
N LEU A 169 5.57 -14.36 -14.28
CA LEU A 169 4.56 -14.27 -13.22
C LEU A 169 4.60 -15.43 -12.21
N VAL A 170 5.12 -16.61 -12.60
CA VAL A 170 5.34 -17.72 -11.66
C VAL A 170 6.45 -17.35 -10.67
N ALA A 171 7.55 -16.76 -11.17
CA ALA A 171 8.63 -16.27 -10.33
C ALA A 171 8.17 -15.07 -9.46
N ALA A 172 7.39 -14.14 -10.04
CA ALA A 172 6.83 -13.01 -9.30
C ALA A 172 5.93 -13.47 -8.14
N GLN A 173 5.08 -14.47 -8.38
CA GLN A 173 4.23 -15.04 -7.33
C GLN A 173 5.06 -15.74 -6.25
N GLY A 174 6.10 -16.50 -6.63
CA GLY A 174 7.04 -17.09 -5.67
C GLY A 174 7.71 -16.03 -4.80
N ARG A 175 8.20 -14.95 -5.41
CA ARG A 175 8.83 -13.84 -4.70
C ARG A 175 7.87 -13.11 -3.75
N TYR A 176 6.62 -12.91 -4.18
CA TYR A 176 5.58 -12.36 -3.30
C TYR A 176 5.35 -13.26 -2.08
N ALA A 177 5.20 -14.57 -2.29
CA ALA A 177 4.97 -15.52 -1.21
C ALA A 177 6.12 -15.50 -0.19
N GLU A 178 7.38 -15.48 -0.65
CA GLU A 178 8.56 -15.32 0.23
C GLU A 178 8.50 -14.04 1.07
N LEU A 179 8.20 -12.91 0.44
CA LEU A 179 8.12 -11.62 1.12
C LEU A 179 6.94 -11.54 2.11
N LEU A 180 5.89 -12.33 1.91
CA LEU A 180 4.73 -12.42 2.82
C LEU A 180 4.97 -13.31 4.04
N GLN A 181 5.97 -14.19 4.03
CA GLN A 181 6.22 -15.10 5.15
C GLN A 181 6.48 -14.33 6.45
N GLY A 182 5.76 -14.71 7.51
CA GLY A 182 5.87 -14.08 8.83
C GLY A 182 5.29 -12.67 8.92
N ALA A 183 4.47 -12.22 7.96
CA ALA A 183 3.77 -10.95 8.08
C ALA A 183 2.75 -11.00 9.24
N ASP A 184 2.82 -10.02 10.13
CA ASP A 184 1.80 -9.76 11.16
C ASP A 184 0.62 -8.96 10.58
N MET A 185 0.94 -8.04 9.67
CA MET A 185 -0.02 -7.12 9.06
C MET A 185 0.29 -6.90 7.58
N ILE A 186 -0.76 -6.78 6.78
CA ILE A 186 -0.68 -6.40 5.37
C ILE A 186 -1.56 -5.18 5.11
N LEU A 187 -0.94 -4.09 4.65
CA LEU A 187 -1.64 -2.89 4.18
C LEU A 187 -1.79 -2.94 2.66
N MET A 188 -3.03 -2.98 2.18
CA MET A 188 -3.38 -3.07 0.77
C MET A 188 -3.92 -1.73 0.28
N LEU A 189 -3.13 -1.03 -0.52
CA LEU A 189 -3.32 0.37 -0.89
C LEU A 189 -3.66 0.48 -2.38
N SER A 190 -4.96 0.51 -2.69
CA SER A 190 -5.55 0.78 -4.02
C SER A 190 -4.86 0.03 -5.17
N SER A 191 -4.70 -1.28 -4.99
CA SER A 191 -4.02 -2.18 -5.92
C SER A 191 -4.79 -3.47 -6.17
N MET A 192 -6.07 -3.38 -6.54
CA MET A 192 -7.01 -4.51 -6.71
C MET A 192 -6.35 -5.84 -7.12
N LEU A 193 -5.64 -5.88 -8.26
CA LEU A 193 -4.99 -7.12 -8.75
C LEU A 193 -3.94 -7.67 -7.77
N HIS A 194 -3.03 -6.82 -7.29
CA HIS A 194 -1.99 -7.23 -6.35
C HIS A 194 -2.59 -7.57 -4.99
N SER A 195 -3.52 -6.77 -4.45
CA SER A 195 -4.22 -7.04 -3.19
C SER A 195 -4.92 -8.40 -3.22
N ILE A 196 -5.61 -8.74 -4.31
CA ILE A 196 -6.26 -10.04 -4.49
C ILE A 196 -5.23 -11.18 -4.57
N GLY A 197 -4.13 -10.98 -5.29
CA GLY A 197 -3.03 -11.94 -5.34
C GLY A 197 -2.41 -12.19 -3.97
N VAL A 198 -2.09 -11.13 -3.23
CA VAL A 198 -1.54 -11.18 -1.87
C VAL A 198 -2.51 -11.88 -0.91
N GLY A 199 -3.80 -11.52 -0.93
CA GLY A 199 -4.80 -12.17 -0.10
C GLY A 199 -4.91 -13.68 -0.34
N ASN A 200 -4.74 -14.14 -1.59
CA ASN A 200 -4.71 -15.58 -1.91
C ASN A 200 -3.49 -16.32 -1.34
N MET A 201 -2.37 -15.62 -1.14
CA MET A 201 -1.12 -16.21 -0.64
C MET A 201 -0.97 -16.07 0.88
N THR A 202 -1.90 -15.38 1.55
CA THR A 202 -1.79 -15.05 2.96
C THR A 202 -2.54 -16.09 3.81
N PRO A 203 -1.89 -16.68 4.84
CA PRO A 203 -2.57 -17.58 5.77
C PRO A 203 -3.53 -16.83 6.70
N SER A 204 -4.44 -17.56 7.36
CA SER A 204 -5.26 -17.01 8.44
C SER A 204 -4.41 -16.53 9.62
N GLY A 205 -4.89 -15.53 10.38
CA GLY A 205 -4.16 -14.99 11.53
C GLY A 205 -3.24 -13.80 11.19
N VAL A 206 -3.20 -13.40 9.91
CA VAL A 206 -2.54 -12.17 9.46
C VAL A 206 -3.58 -11.06 9.34
N LYS A 207 -3.33 -9.94 10.00
CA LYS A 207 -4.20 -8.76 9.90
C LYS A 207 -4.13 -8.17 8.50
N MET A 208 -5.26 -8.01 7.83
CA MET A 208 -5.31 -7.39 6.50
C MET A 208 -6.11 -6.10 6.53
N VAL A 209 -5.54 -5.02 6.00
CA VAL A 209 -6.22 -3.73 5.87
C VAL A 209 -6.32 -3.39 4.39
N CYS A 210 -7.55 -3.31 3.86
CA CYS A 210 -7.79 -2.95 2.47
C CYS A 210 -8.32 -1.52 2.37
N VAL A 211 -7.60 -0.68 1.64
CA VAL A 211 -7.96 0.71 1.36
C VAL A 211 -8.11 0.92 -0.14
N ASP A 212 -9.34 1.14 -0.58
CA ASP A 212 -9.66 1.42 -1.98
C ASP A 212 -10.89 2.34 -2.05
N ILE A 213 -10.91 3.25 -3.01
CA ILE A 213 -12.08 4.13 -3.21
C ILE A 213 -13.27 3.35 -3.78
N ASN A 214 -13.01 2.22 -4.43
CA ASN A 214 -14.04 1.36 -5.00
C ASN A 214 -14.50 0.31 -3.97
N PRO A 215 -15.75 0.39 -3.46
CA PRO A 215 -16.25 -0.57 -2.48
C PRO A 215 -16.26 -2.00 -3.00
N ALA A 216 -16.38 -2.24 -4.31
CA ALA A 216 -16.37 -3.59 -4.87
C ALA A 216 -15.03 -4.31 -4.66
N VAL A 217 -13.91 -3.57 -4.69
CA VAL A 217 -12.57 -4.13 -4.41
C VAL A 217 -12.47 -4.53 -2.94
N VAL A 218 -12.92 -3.63 -2.06
CA VAL A 218 -12.91 -3.85 -0.61
C VAL A 218 -13.78 -5.04 -0.23
N THR A 219 -15.00 -5.15 -0.76
CA THR A 219 -15.89 -6.29 -0.55
C THR A 219 -15.25 -7.60 -1.03
N LYS A 220 -14.64 -7.61 -2.22
CA LYS A 220 -13.98 -8.80 -2.75
C LYS A 220 -12.84 -9.32 -1.87
N LEU A 221 -12.17 -8.44 -1.13
CA LEU A 221 -11.09 -8.80 -0.22
C LEU A 221 -11.63 -9.18 1.17
N ALA A 222 -12.66 -8.48 1.66
CA ALA A 222 -13.33 -8.82 2.92
C ALA A 222 -14.02 -10.20 2.87
N ASP A 223 -14.57 -10.59 1.72
CA ASP A 223 -15.26 -11.88 1.53
C ASP A 223 -14.30 -13.09 1.55
N ARG A 224 -12.98 -12.89 1.61
CA ARG A 224 -11.99 -13.98 1.59
C ARG A 224 -11.70 -14.61 2.95
N GLY A 225 -12.65 -14.48 3.89
CA GLY A 225 -12.79 -15.40 5.02
C GLY A 225 -11.85 -15.16 6.20
N SER A 226 -11.04 -14.11 6.21
CA SER A 226 -10.29 -13.71 7.39
C SER A 226 -11.18 -12.85 8.29
N ILE A 227 -11.50 -13.35 9.49
CA ILE A 227 -12.15 -12.58 10.57
C ILE A 227 -11.36 -11.29 10.89
N GLU A 228 -10.09 -11.23 10.49
CA GLU A 228 -9.13 -10.17 10.77
C GLU A 228 -8.97 -9.14 9.63
N SER A 229 -9.81 -9.14 8.59
CA SER A 229 -9.75 -8.13 7.53
C SER A 229 -10.55 -6.86 7.85
N VAL A 230 -9.93 -5.69 7.74
CA VAL A 230 -10.56 -4.37 7.85
C VAL A 230 -10.62 -3.73 6.47
N GLY A 231 -11.81 -3.38 6.01
CA GLY A 231 -12.03 -2.66 4.76
C GLY A 231 -12.34 -1.18 4.99
N VAL A 232 -11.61 -0.29 4.30
CA VAL A 232 -11.81 1.17 4.34
C VAL A 232 -12.06 1.67 2.92
N VAL A 233 -13.27 2.17 2.68
CA VAL A 233 -13.65 2.72 1.36
C VAL A 233 -13.36 4.23 1.36
N THR A 234 -12.20 4.64 0.83
CA THR A 234 -11.77 6.05 0.85
C THR A 234 -10.66 6.34 -0.16
N ASP A 235 -10.31 7.62 -0.33
CA ASP A 235 -9.12 8.04 -1.06
C ASP A 235 -7.85 7.61 -0.32
N VAL A 236 -6.96 6.89 -1.02
CA VAL A 236 -5.75 6.31 -0.41
C VAL A 236 -4.71 7.37 -0.01
N GLY A 237 -4.65 8.50 -0.71
CA GLY A 237 -3.74 9.60 -0.38
C GLY A 237 -4.18 10.28 0.91
N LEU A 238 -5.48 10.56 1.03
CA LEU A 238 -6.10 11.07 2.25
C LEU A 238 -5.92 10.10 3.42
N PHE A 239 -6.19 8.80 3.21
CA PHE A 239 -5.97 7.77 4.22
C PHE A 239 -4.54 7.79 4.75
N LEU A 240 -3.54 7.76 3.86
CA LEU A 240 -2.13 7.78 4.25
C LEU A 240 -1.75 9.07 4.98
N SER A 241 -2.30 10.21 4.56
CA SER A 241 -2.08 11.50 5.22
C SER A 241 -2.59 11.49 6.67
N LEU A 242 -3.81 11.00 6.88
CA LEU A 242 -4.40 10.88 8.21
C LEU A 242 -3.67 9.85 9.07
N LEU A 243 -3.27 8.72 8.48
CA LEU A 243 -2.51 7.67 9.15
C LEU A 243 -1.19 8.20 9.70
N VAL A 244 -0.40 8.91 8.87
CA VAL A 244 0.87 9.51 9.29
C VAL A 244 0.65 10.54 10.39
N LYS A 245 -0.31 11.46 10.23
CA LYS A 245 -0.64 12.45 11.28
C LYS A 245 -1.01 11.79 12.61
N GLN A 246 -1.72 10.66 12.56
CA GLN A 246 -2.10 9.94 13.77
C GLN A 246 -0.92 9.21 14.40
N LEU A 247 -0.05 8.58 13.60
CA LEU A 247 1.18 7.97 14.09
C LEU A 247 2.10 9.00 14.76
N GLU A 248 2.26 10.18 14.16
CA GLU A 248 3.04 11.28 14.73
C GLU A 248 2.53 11.68 16.12
N LYS A 249 1.21 11.81 16.29
CA LYS A 249 0.59 12.06 17.60
C LYS A 249 0.87 10.96 18.61
N LEU A 250 0.85 9.69 18.19
CA LEU A 250 1.11 8.54 19.06
C LEU A 250 2.59 8.44 19.46
N THR A 251 3.50 8.98 18.65
CA THR A 251 4.95 8.97 18.91
C THR A 251 5.48 10.25 19.57
N ALA A 252 4.71 11.35 19.53
CA ALA A 252 5.08 12.57 20.22
C ALA A 252 5.15 12.31 21.74
N PRO A 253 6.21 12.77 22.44
CA PRO A 253 6.24 12.70 23.89
C PRO A 253 5.02 13.46 24.43
N MET A 254 4.23 12.84 25.32
CA MET A 254 3.20 13.57 26.05
C MET A 254 3.87 14.77 26.70
N SER A 255 3.49 15.98 26.31
CA SER A 255 3.79 17.17 27.09
C SER A 255 3.10 16.99 28.43
N LEU A 256 3.87 16.60 29.45
CA LEU A 256 3.45 16.68 30.84
C LEU A 256 3.14 18.16 31.11
N VAL A 257 1.86 18.50 31.14
CA VAL A 257 1.35 19.72 31.77
C VAL A 257 0.99 19.37 33.20
#